data_AF-A0A951XT19-F1
#
_entry.id   AF-A0A951XT19-F1
#
_cell.length_a   1.000
_cell.length_b   1.000
_cell.length_c   1.000
_cell.angle_alpha   90.00
_cell.angle_beta   90.00
_cell.angle_gamma   90.00
#
_symmetry.space_group_name_H-M   'P 1'
#
loop_
_entity.id
_entity.type
_entity.pdbx_description
1 polymer ?
#
loop_
_entity_poly.entity_id
_entity_poly.type
_entity_poly.pdbx_seq_one_letter_code
_entity_poly.pdbx_strand_id
1 'polypeptide(L)' 'MGDFWVIVNKVATPTPSAFILLPSEVRERAHRGEKDGRVSYWLQPGDYEQDPFREAWERIGHGGV' A
#
# COMPACT_ATOMS: atom_id res chain seq x y z
N MET A 1 -9.30 2.58 -11.52
CA MET A 1 -8.52 2.24 -10.30
C MET A 1 -9.43 2.49 -9.12
N GLY A 2 -9.41 1.64 -8.10
CA GLY A 2 -10.17 1.88 -6.88
C GLY A 2 -9.68 3.12 -6.13
N ASP A 3 -10.47 3.60 -5.19
CA ASP A 3 -10.16 4.82 -4.41
C ASP A 3 -9.06 4.61 -3.37
N PHE A 4 -8.84 3.35 -2.98
CA PHE A 4 -7.84 2.95 -1.99
C PHE A 4 -7.08 1.71 -2.43
N TRP A 5 -5.86 1.60 -1.90
CA TRP A 5 -5.03 0.40 -1.94
C TRP A 5 -4.89 -0.12 -0.52
N VAL A 6 -5.32 -1.36 -0.30
CA VAL A 6 -5.20 -2.03 0.99
C VAL A 6 -4.18 -3.15 0.84
N ILE A 7 -3.04 -3.00 1.49
CA ILE A 7 -1.98 -4.01 1.52
C ILE A 7 -2.04 -4.71 2.87
N VAL A 8 -2.19 -6.03 2.86
CA VAL A 8 -2.14 -6.84 4.08
C VAL A 8 -0.86 -7.66 4.06
N ASN A 9 0.01 -7.44 5.04
CA ASN A 9 1.24 -8.22 5.20
C ASN A 9 1.13 -9.17 6.40
N LYS A 10 2.07 -10.12 6.47
CA LYS A 10 2.16 -11.09 7.58
C LYS A 10 0.85 -11.88 7.81
N VAL A 11 0.07 -12.12 6.75
CA VAL A 11 -1.25 -12.79 6.82
C VAL A 11 -1.20 -14.20 7.43
N ALA A 12 -0.04 -14.84 7.39
CA ALA A 12 0.18 -16.17 7.97
C ALA A 12 0.68 -16.13 9.43
N THR A 13 0.82 -14.96 10.04
CA THR A 13 1.22 -14.82 11.45
C THR A 13 0.01 -14.49 12.34
N PRO A 14 0.13 -14.62 13.67
CA PRO A 14 -0.94 -14.21 14.60
C PRO A 14 -1.25 -12.71 14.60
N THR A 15 -0.39 -11.89 13.99
CA THR A 15 -0.47 -10.43 13.99
C THR A 15 -0.29 -9.89 12.57
N PRO A 16 -1.29 -10.05 11.69
CA PRO A 16 -1.29 -9.39 10.39
C PRO A 16 -1.34 -7.86 10.58
N SER A 17 -0.93 -7.12 9.56
CA SER A 17 -1.11 -5.66 9.52
C SER A 17 -1.66 -5.23 8.17
N ALA A 18 -2.55 -4.25 8.20
CA ALA A 18 -3.08 -3.58 7.03
C ALA A 18 -2.44 -2.20 6.86
N PHE A 19 -2.21 -1.82 5.60
CA PHE A 19 -1.72 -0.51 5.21
C PHE A 19 -2.63 0.06 4.15
N ILE A 20 -3.16 1.26 4.41
CA ILE A 20 -4.20 1.90 3.61
C ILE A 20 -3.56 3.10 2.91
N LEU A 21 -3.54 3.08 1.58
CA LEU A 21 -2.92 4.11 0.74
C LEU A 21 -3.91 4.63 -0.30
N LEU A 22 -3.70 5.88 -0.73
CA LEU A 22 -4.33 6.43 -1.93
C LEU A 22 -3.57 5.99 -3.19
N PRO A 23 -4.24 5.89 -4.35
CA PRO A 23 -3.57 5.63 -5.62
C PRO A 23 -2.46 6.63 -5.96
N SER A 24 -2.61 7.90 -5.55
CA SER A 24 -1.57 8.93 -5.72
C SER A 24 -0.31 8.61 -4.91
N GLU A 25 -0.48 8.18 -3.65
CA GLU A 25 0.62 7.84 -2.75
C GLU A 25 1.39 6.61 -3.24
N VAL A 26 0.68 5.61 -3.77
CA VAL A 26 1.28 4.43 -4.40
C VAL A 26 2.10 4.82 -5.61
N ARG A 27 1.58 5.69 -6.49
CA ARG A 27 2.30 6.14 -7.70
C ARG A 27 3.55 6.95 -7.37
N GLU A 28 3.47 7.81 -6.36
CA GLU A 28 4.59 8.64 -5.90
C GLU A 28 5.74 7.79 -5.35
N ARG A 29 5.40 6.71 -4.63
CA ARG A 29 6.37 5.86 -3.93
C ARG A 29 6.83 4.65 -4.73
N ALA A 30 6.12 4.27 -5.79
CA ALA A 30 6.47 3.11 -6.60
C ALA A 30 7.86 3.28 -7.21
N HIS A 31 8.73 2.32 -6.93
CA HIS A 31 10.05 2.26 -7.53
C HIS A 31 9.92 1.93 -9.02
N ARG A 32 10.61 2.71 -9.86
CA ARG A 32 10.79 2.43 -11.29
C ARG A 32 12.12 1.71 -11.49
N GLY A 33 12.06 0.40 -11.70
CA GLY A 33 13.24 -0.38 -12.09
C GLY A 33 13.37 -0.51 -13.59
N GLU A 34 14.60 -0.50 -14.07
CA GLU A 34 14.91 -0.72 -15.47
C GLU A 34 16.01 -1.78 -15.60
N LYS A 35 15.75 -2.82 -16.38
CA LYS A 35 16.71 -3.91 -16.64
C LYS A 35 16.52 -4.43 -18.06
N ASP A 36 17.62 -4.50 -18.82
CA ASP A 36 17.62 -4.98 -20.21
C ASP A 36 16.57 -4.27 -21.10
N GLY A 37 16.38 -2.95 -20.89
CA GLY A 37 15.38 -2.13 -21.59
C GLY A 37 13.92 -2.36 -21.16
N ARG A 38 13.67 -3.23 -20.19
CA ARG A 38 12.34 -3.46 -19.61
C ARG A 38 12.16 -2.61 -18.36
N VAL A 39 11.02 -1.92 -18.30
CA VAL A 39 10.63 -1.11 -17.13
C VAL A 39 9.61 -1.89 -16.31
N SER A 40 9.84 -1.97 -15.00
CA SER A 40 8.87 -2.48 -14.03
C SER A 40 8.65 -1.47 -12.93
N TYR A 41 7.43 -1.48 -12.38
CA TYR A 41 7.04 -0.66 -11.25
C TYR A 41 6.63 -1.55 -10.09
N TRP A 42 7.14 -1.29 -8.90
CA TRP A 42 6.73 -1.99 -7.69
C TRP A 42 6.80 -1.08 -6.47
N LEU A 43 5.94 -1.36 -5.50
CA LEU A 43 6.00 -0.74 -4.19
C LEU A 43 6.68 -1.71 -3.23
N GLN A 44 7.80 -1.31 -2.64
CA GLN A 44 8.55 -2.13 -1.68
C GLN A 44 7.97 -1.97 -0.26
N PRO A 45 8.13 -2.97 0.63
CA PRO A 45 7.65 -2.92 2.01
C PRO A 45 7.98 -1.62 2.75
N GLY A 46 9.22 -1.13 2.68
CA GLY A 46 9.61 0.11 3.38
C GLY A 46 8.83 1.37 2.96
N ASP A 47 8.24 1.37 1.76
CA ASP A 47 7.49 2.52 1.25
C ASP A 47 6.03 2.55 1.73
N TYR A 48 5.48 1.41 2.16
CA TYR A 48 4.12 1.34 2.71
C TYR A 48 4.06 0.93 4.18
N GLU A 49 5.08 0.28 4.74
CA GLU A 49 5.15 -0.12 6.15
C GLU A 49 5.49 1.05 7.09
N GLN A 50 4.82 2.18 6.88
CA GLN A 50 5.01 3.41 7.64
C GLN A 50 3.79 3.68 8.52
N ASP A 51 4.01 4.26 9.69
CA ASP A 51 2.95 4.54 10.67
C ASP A 51 1.76 5.34 10.12
N PRO A 52 1.93 6.33 9.21
CA PRO A 52 0.79 7.04 8.63
C PRO A 52 -0.17 6.18 7.80
N PHE A 53 0.25 4.98 7.36
CA PHE A 53 -0.56 4.07 6.56
C PHE A 53 -1.07 2.88 7.35
N ARG A 54 -0.39 2.55 8.47
CA ARG A 54 -0.65 1.37 9.29
C ARG A 54 -2.02 1.48 9.96
N GLU A 55 -2.90 0.52 9.69
CA GLU A 55 -4.26 0.45 10.23
C GLU A 55 -5.07 1.75 10.04
N ALA A 56 -4.73 2.55 9.01
CA ALA A 56 -5.34 3.84 8.71
C ALA A 56 -6.73 3.70 8.06
N TRP A 57 -7.60 2.89 8.69
CA TRP A 57 -8.95 2.56 8.23
C TRP A 57 -9.89 3.77 8.21
N GLU A 58 -9.63 4.77 9.06
CA GLU A 58 -10.36 6.03 9.09
C GLU A 58 -10.33 6.76 7.74
N ARG A 59 -9.31 6.50 6.92
CA ARG A 59 -9.20 7.06 5.56
C ARG A 59 -10.30 6.58 4.62
N ILE A 60 -10.77 5.34 4.79
CA ILE A 60 -11.87 4.75 4.00
C ILE A 60 -13.22 5.18 4.59
N GLY A 61 -13.25 5.46 5.89
CA GLY A 61 -14.45 5.75 6.66
C GLY A 61 -15.08 4.48 7.26
N HIS A 62 -16.17 4.66 7.99
CA HIS A 62 -16.78 3.61 8.82
C HIS A 62 -17.89 2.82 8.12
N GLY A 63 -18.14 3.08 6.83
CA GLY A 63 -19.34 2.59 6.13
C GLY A 63 -20.61 3.33 6.59
N GLY A 64 -21.60 3.43 5.70
CA GLY A 64 -22.91 3.99 6.04
C GLY A 64 -23.85 2.91 6.58
N VAL A 65 -24.71 3.28 7.53
CA VAL A 65 -25.86 2.49 8.01
C VAL A 65 -26.92 2.36 6.92
#